data_AF-A0AA38JKI9-F1
#
_entry.id   AF-A0AA38JKI9-F1
#
_cell.length_a   1.000
_cell.length_b   1.000
_cell.length_c   1.000
_cell.angle_alpha   90.00
_cell.angle_beta   90.00
_cell.angle_gamma   90.00
#
_symmetry.space_group_name_H-M   'P 1'
#
loop_
_entity.id
_entity.type
_entity.pdbx_description
1 polymer ?
#
loop_
_entity_poly.entity_id
_entity_poly.type
_entity_poly.pdbx_seq_one_letter_code
_entity_poly.pdbx_strand_id
1 'polypeptide(L)'
;MQRSQLLSISTSTLGTLSTESYASTLQSAASTFTGPGSLAGKALFSFGKLTLKGVEQIIISRRLSVIATHFPHHNTDKIIGLPGMYADLLELSRIHLYSDSTRMRALQLLFGQVASRSTAHLLKALLVWPLVEVNLLLSELLRCFDPQRTSYLAEYTLEHSLISSYRQHLSQWEDHSLAPVIDFLQDIGTSSEQGWSIICDCGSLDFLLHLYVSDFTDHFTARTQPFNKSSLSATCNSFLVAVLANSSACTIFQSHPISDLWSLWPMLALESNSDLTRCSQRRQVWATLESREFQWRISSIFDTLVLEWDSGSSMRKLRVTLKEPSLFDLLVDLLEFSG
;
A
#
# COMPACT_ATOMS: atom_id res chain seq x y z
N MET A 1 -24.48 -54.11 -19.42
CA MET A 1 -23.24 -54.45 -20.14
C MET A 1 -22.62 -53.12 -20.56
N GLN A 2 -21.44 -52.68 -20.15
CA GLN A 2 -20.24 -53.35 -19.64
C GLN A 2 -19.55 -52.33 -18.70
N ARG A 3 -19.29 -52.74 -17.45
CA ARG A 3 -18.61 -51.95 -16.42
C ARG A 3 -17.10 -52.05 -16.66
N SER A 4 -16.41 -50.93 -16.69
CA SER A 4 -14.95 -50.87 -16.63
C SER A 4 -14.56 -50.26 -15.28
N GLN A 5 -14.29 -51.15 -14.32
CA GLN A 5 -13.59 -50.86 -13.07
C GLN A 5 -12.11 -51.15 -13.31
N LEU A 6 -11.21 -50.19 -13.06
CA LEU A 6 -9.83 -50.51 -12.70
C LEU A 6 -9.24 -49.44 -11.75
N LEU A 7 -9.07 -49.89 -10.51
CA LEU A 7 -7.90 -49.76 -9.65
C LEU A 7 -7.46 -48.36 -9.19
N SER A 8 -7.87 -48.06 -7.96
CA SER A 8 -7.20 -47.14 -7.03
C SER A 8 -5.82 -47.68 -6.63
N ILE A 9 -4.78 -46.88 -6.82
CA ILE A 9 -3.48 -47.06 -6.18
C ILE A 9 -3.32 -45.96 -5.16
N SER A 10 -3.41 -46.32 -3.88
CA SER A 10 -3.10 -45.46 -2.75
C SER A 10 -1.59 -45.53 -2.49
N THR A 11 -0.85 -44.52 -2.93
CA THR A 11 0.51 -44.26 -2.44
C THR A 11 0.45 -43.14 -1.41
N SER A 12 0.41 -43.55 -0.15
CA SER A 12 0.70 -42.72 1.01
C SER A 12 2.21 -42.46 1.08
N THR A 13 2.63 -41.25 0.77
CA THR A 13 3.92 -40.70 1.22
C THR A 13 3.66 -39.34 1.82
N LEU A 14 3.34 -39.36 3.11
CA LEU A 14 3.35 -38.21 4.00
C LEU A 14 4.81 -37.77 4.15
N GLY A 15 5.27 -36.92 3.23
CA GLY A 15 6.54 -36.23 3.34
C GLY A 15 6.37 -35.06 4.29
N THR A 16 6.60 -35.31 5.58
CA THR A 16 6.73 -34.28 6.60
C THR A 16 8.01 -33.49 6.31
N LEU A 17 7.91 -32.45 5.49
CA LEU A 17 8.96 -31.45 5.36
C LEU A 17 8.92 -30.57 6.61
N SER A 18 9.73 -30.97 7.58
CA SER A 18 10.19 -30.14 8.67
C SER A 18 10.92 -28.92 8.09
N THR A 19 10.22 -27.79 8.00
CA THR A 19 10.86 -26.50 7.84
C THR A 19 11.56 -26.18 9.16
N GLU A 20 12.87 -26.35 9.16
CA GLU A 20 13.77 -25.95 10.23
C GLU A 20 13.59 -24.46 10.50
N SER A 21 12.77 -24.14 11.50
CA SER A 21 12.86 -22.84 12.15
C SER A 21 14.25 -22.77 12.79
N TYR A 22 15.07 -21.82 12.35
CA TYR A 22 16.20 -21.34 13.13
C TYR A 22 15.70 -20.56 14.36
N ALA A 23 14.84 -21.18 15.16
CA ALA A 23 14.71 -20.86 16.56
C ALA A 23 15.92 -21.51 17.23
N SER A 24 16.87 -20.67 17.64
CA SER A 24 17.98 -21.06 18.50
C SER A 24 17.42 -21.61 19.82
N THR A 25 17.04 -22.88 19.79
CA THR A 25 16.66 -23.67 20.95
C THR A 25 17.96 -24.08 21.64
N LEU A 26 18.63 -23.09 22.22
CA LEU A 26 19.50 -23.30 23.37
C LEU A 26 18.61 -23.42 24.62
N GLN A 27 17.64 -24.34 24.60
CA GLN A 27 17.20 -25.01 25.82
C GLN A 27 18.27 -26.04 26.18
N SER A 28 19.49 -25.55 26.41
CA SER A 28 20.34 -26.25 27.34
C SER A 28 19.67 -26.04 28.69
N ALA A 29 19.03 -27.09 29.19
CA ALA A 29 18.67 -27.21 30.60
C ALA A 29 19.97 -27.29 31.42
N ALA A 30 20.80 -26.26 31.31
CA ALA A 30 21.88 -25.99 32.23
C ALA A 30 21.19 -25.55 33.51
N SER A 31 21.02 -26.49 34.44
CA SER A 31 20.74 -26.20 35.84
C SER A 31 21.77 -25.15 36.27
N THR A 32 21.39 -23.88 36.20
CA THR A 32 22.29 -22.78 36.51
C THR A 32 22.42 -22.81 38.00
N PHE A 33 23.50 -23.43 38.48
CA PHE A 33 23.83 -23.50 39.90
C PHE A 33 23.71 -22.08 40.45
N THR A 34 22.73 -21.85 41.33
CA THR A 34 22.49 -20.58 42.00
C THR A 34 23.58 -20.34 43.04
N GLY A 35 24.80 -20.15 42.55
CA GLY A 35 25.91 -19.65 43.33
C GLY A 35 25.94 -18.12 43.27
N PRO A 36 26.53 -17.43 44.26
CA PRO A 36 26.67 -15.98 44.27
C PRO A 36 27.33 -15.39 43.00
N GLY A 37 28.08 -16.19 42.24
CA GLY A 37 28.63 -15.80 40.92
C GLY A 37 27.62 -15.75 39.76
N SER A 38 26.43 -16.36 39.87
CA SER A 38 25.47 -16.44 38.75
C SER A 38 24.87 -15.06 38.41
N LEU A 39 24.71 -14.19 39.41
CA LEU A 39 24.14 -12.85 39.22
C LEU A 39 25.14 -11.93 38.50
N ALA A 40 26.42 -12.00 38.88
CA ALA A 40 27.50 -11.30 38.19
C ALA A 40 27.68 -11.78 36.74
N GLY A 41 27.61 -13.10 36.50
CA GLY A 41 27.65 -13.67 35.15
C GLY A 41 26.49 -13.20 34.26
N LYS A 42 25.25 -13.17 34.79
CA LYS A 42 24.08 -12.64 34.07
C LYS A 42 24.23 -11.14 33.78
N ALA A 43 24.74 -10.36 34.73
CA ALA A 43 24.98 -8.93 34.54
C ALA A 43 26.02 -8.68 33.43
N LEU A 44 27.17 -9.35 33.46
CA LEU A 44 28.21 -9.24 32.42
C LEU A 44 27.70 -9.65 31.04
N PHE A 45 26.95 -10.76 30.97
CA PHE A 45 26.33 -11.19 29.71
C PHE A 45 25.33 -10.16 29.17
N SER A 46 24.48 -9.61 30.03
CA SER A 46 23.51 -8.57 29.64
C SER A 46 24.21 -7.28 29.15
N PHE A 47 25.29 -6.87 29.82
CA PHE A 47 26.10 -5.72 29.44
C PHE A 47 26.80 -5.95 28.09
N GLY A 48 27.36 -7.14 27.87
CA GLY A 48 27.94 -7.51 26.56
C GLY A 48 26.91 -7.44 25.44
N LYS A 49 25.70 -7.97 25.66
CA LYS A 49 24.59 -7.90 24.68
C LYS A 49 24.17 -6.46 24.38
N LEU A 50 24.08 -5.60 25.40
CA LEU A 50 23.77 -4.17 25.22
C LEU A 50 24.88 -3.44 24.46
N THR A 51 26.14 -3.74 24.76
CA THR A 51 27.30 -3.14 24.09
C THR A 51 27.33 -3.50 22.61
N LEU A 52 27.10 -4.77 22.27
CA LEU A 52 27.03 -5.23 20.87
C LEU A 52 25.90 -4.53 20.10
N LYS A 53 24.69 -4.45 20.68
CA LYS A 53 23.57 -3.72 20.08
C LYS A 53 23.87 -2.22 19.91
N GLY A 54 24.56 -1.61 20.87
CA GLY A 54 24.96 -0.20 20.79
C GLY A 54 25.93 0.07 19.64
N VAL A 55 26.95 -0.77 19.46
CA VAL A 55 27.93 -0.65 18.37
C VAL A 55 27.25 -0.84 17.01
N GLU A 56 26.39 -1.85 16.88
CA GLU A 56 25.62 -2.09 15.66
C GLU A 56 24.75 -0.89 15.28
N GLN A 57 24.02 -0.31 16.24
CA GLN A 57 23.19 0.87 16.01
C GLN A 57 24.01 2.08 15.53
N ILE A 58 25.22 2.29 16.08
CA ILE A 58 26.12 3.37 15.65
C ILE A 58 26.57 3.16 14.20
N ILE A 59 26.94 1.93 13.83
CA ILE A 59 27.35 1.58 12.47
C ILE A 59 26.20 1.82 11.48
N ILE A 60 25.00 1.33 11.81
CA ILE A 60 23.79 1.52 10.99
C ILE A 60 23.46 3.02 10.85
N SER A 61 23.47 3.76 11.94
CA SER A 61 23.17 5.21 11.92
C SER A 61 24.18 5.99 11.08
N ARG A 62 25.47 5.64 11.16
CA ARG A 62 26.52 6.25 10.33
C ARG A 62 26.29 5.94 8.86
N ARG A 63 25.98 4.68 8.53
CA ARG A 63 25.69 4.25 7.15
C ARG A 63 24.48 4.97 6.57
N LEU A 64 23.36 5.02 7.30
CA LEU A 64 22.17 5.79 6.89
C LEU A 64 22.46 7.27 6.72
N SER A 65 23.35 7.86 7.53
CA SER A 65 23.73 9.26 7.39
C SER A 65 24.53 9.51 6.11
N VAL A 66 25.40 8.57 5.70
CA VAL A 66 26.11 8.65 4.42
C VAL A 66 25.15 8.42 3.25
N ILE A 67 24.23 7.47 3.35
CA ILE A 67 23.21 7.25 2.31
C ILE A 67 22.35 8.52 2.14
N ALA A 68 21.90 9.12 3.25
CA ALA A 68 21.03 10.29 3.23
C ALA A 68 21.61 11.49 2.47
N THR A 69 22.93 11.64 2.34
CA THR A 69 23.53 12.75 1.56
C THR A 69 23.34 12.60 0.05
N HIS A 70 22.87 11.44 -0.42
CA HIS A 70 22.65 11.13 -1.82
C HIS A 70 21.16 11.07 -2.19
N PHE A 71 20.25 11.38 -1.26
CA PHE A 71 18.81 11.26 -1.46
C PHE A 71 18.08 12.58 -1.15
N PRO A 72 17.04 12.94 -1.92
CA PRO A 72 16.66 12.29 -3.18
C PRO A 72 17.69 12.58 -4.29
N HIS A 73 17.77 11.69 -5.27
CA HIS A 73 18.58 11.89 -6.49
C HIS A 73 17.71 11.81 -7.74
N HIS A 74 18.25 12.23 -8.88
CA HIS A 74 17.59 12.07 -10.18
C HIS A 74 17.93 10.72 -10.82
N ASN A 75 17.08 10.27 -11.75
CA ASN A 75 17.32 9.02 -12.50
C ASN A 75 18.62 9.06 -13.32
N THR A 76 19.05 10.25 -13.75
CA THR A 76 20.23 10.48 -14.58
C THR A 76 21.54 10.56 -13.80
N ASP A 77 21.48 10.62 -12.47
CA ASP A 77 22.66 10.83 -11.63
C ASP A 77 23.54 9.57 -11.60
N LYS A 78 24.85 9.77 -11.79
CA LYS A 78 25.84 8.69 -11.78
C LYS A 78 26.47 8.53 -10.39
N ILE A 79 25.66 8.11 -9.42
CA ILE A 79 26.10 7.92 -8.03
C ILE A 79 26.76 6.54 -7.90
N ILE A 80 28.03 6.52 -7.49
CA ILE A 80 28.78 5.28 -7.28
C ILE A 80 28.20 4.55 -6.07
N GLY A 81 27.89 3.25 -6.25
CA GLY A 81 27.36 2.41 -5.17
C GLY A 81 25.87 2.57 -4.89
N LEU A 82 25.14 3.32 -5.72
CA LEU A 82 23.70 3.55 -5.56
C LEU A 82 22.86 2.25 -5.41
N PRO A 83 23.10 1.17 -6.18
CA PRO A 83 22.37 -0.10 -5.97
C PRO A 83 22.57 -0.67 -4.56
N GLY A 84 23.77 -0.54 -3.99
CA GLY A 84 24.06 -0.96 -2.62
C GLY A 84 23.32 -0.11 -1.59
N MET A 85 23.19 1.20 -1.83
CA MET A 85 22.43 2.10 -0.95
C MET A 85 20.95 1.72 -0.92
N TYR A 86 20.33 1.41 -2.07
CA TYR A 86 18.95 0.93 -2.10
C TYR A 86 18.77 -0.41 -1.40
N ALA A 87 19.69 -1.37 -1.61
CA ALA A 87 19.66 -2.64 -0.89
C ALA A 87 19.70 -2.43 0.64
N ASP A 88 20.52 -1.49 1.11
CA ASP A 88 20.57 -1.12 2.52
C ASP A 88 19.28 -0.47 3.00
N LEU A 89 18.71 0.46 2.23
CA LEU A 89 17.46 1.13 2.60
C LEU A 89 16.30 0.12 2.69
N LEU A 90 16.18 -0.79 1.73
CA LEU A 90 15.16 -1.83 1.70
C LEU A 90 15.33 -2.83 2.85
N GLU A 91 16.57 -3.22 3.16
CA GLU A 91 16.84 -4.08 4.33
C GLU A 91 16.44 -3.36 5.62
N LEU A 92 16.91 -2.12 5.80
CA LEU A 92 16.64 -1.32 6.99
C LEU A 92 15.17 -0.92 7.13
N SER A 93 14.38 -0.97 6.05
CA SER A 93 12.93 -0.75 6.08
C SER A 93 12.12 -1.98 6.52
N ARG A 94 12.72 -3.16 6.67
CA ARG A 94 11.98 -4.38 7.07
C ARG A 94 11.26 -4.22 8.41
N ILE A 95 10.01 -4.66 8.43
CA ILE A 95 9.14 -4.61 9.60
C ILE A 95 9.71 -5.54 10.70
N HIS A 96 9.76 -5.04 11.94
CA HIS A 96 10.22 -5.77 13.14
C HIS A 96 11.69 -6.23 13.19
N LEU A 97 12.50 -5.98 12.16
CA LEU A 97 13.92 -6.38 12.14
C LEU A 97 14.85 -5.32 12.76
N TYR A 98 14.56 -4.05 12.53
CA TYR A 98 15.35 -2.91 13.01
C TYR A 98 14.55 -2.03 13.97
N SER A 99 15.25 -1.19 14.76
CA SER A 99 14.59 -0.22 15.63
C SER A 99 13.70 0.73 14.83
N ASP A 100 12.58 1.19 15.41
CA ASP A 100 11.63 2.05 14.71
C ASP A 100 12.25 3.32 14.15
N SER A 101 13.22 3.93 14.86
CA SER A 101 13.92 5.13 14.38
C SER A 101 14.78 4.86 13.14
N THR A 102 15.45 3.71 13.08
CA THR A 102 16.21 3.27 11.91
C THR A 102 15.28 3.02 10.72
N ARG A 103 14.20 2.25 10.95
CA ARG A 103 13.20 1.92 9.91
C ARG A 103 12.56 3.18 9.35
N MET A 104 12.14 4.07 10.25
CA MET A 104 11.55 5.36 9.92
C MET A 104 12.47 6.19 9.02
N ARG A 105 13.75 6.31 9.38
CA ARG A 105 14.70 7.07 8.57
C ARG A 105 14.93 6.45 7.19
N ALA A 106 14.95 5.12 7.08
CA ALA A 106 15.06 4.44 5.79
C ALA A 106 13.82 4.70 4.91
N LEU A 107 12.62 4.53 5.48
CA LEU A 107 11.34 4.80 4.80
C LEU A 107 11.21 6.26 4.37
N GLN A 108 11.64 7.22 5.19
CA GLN A 108 11.67 8.65 4.83
C GLN A 108 12.47 8.90 3.54
N LEU A 109 13.63 8.26 3.40
CA LEU A 109 14.47 8.39 2.21
C LEU A 109 13.81 7.73 0.98
N LEU A 110 13.22 6.55 1.16
CA LEU A 110 12.48 5.86 0.10
C LEU A 110 11.26 6.66 -0.36
N PHE A 111 10.47 7.19 0.56
CA PHE A 111 9.26 7.96 0.26
C PHE A 111 9.62 9.32 -0.34
N GLY A 112 10.68 9.96 0.13
CA GLY A 112 11.23 11.17 -0.50
C GLY A 112 11.66 10.92 -1.95
N GLN A 113 12.15 9.72 -2.26
CA GLN A 113 12.47 9.32 -3.62
C GLN A 113 11.23 9.07 -4.49
N VAL A 114 10.17 8.49 -3.92
CA VAL A 114 8.87 8.35 -4.61
C VAL A 114 8.27 9.73 -4.90
N ALA A 115 8.27 10.64 -3.92
CA ALA A 115 7.80 12.03 -4.09
C ALA A 115 8.52 12.78 -5.22
N SER A 116 9.80 12.50 -5.45
CA SER A 116 10.59 13.15 -6.50
C SER A 116 10.43 12.52 -7.90
N ARG A 117 9.56 11.50 -8.05
CA ARG A 117 9.32 10.73 -9.29
C ARG A 117 10.59 10.15 -9.94
N SER A 118 11.68 10.06 -9.19
CA SER A 118 12.98 9.57 -9.68
C SER A 118 13.20 8.11 -9.28
N THR A 119 12.25 7.25 -9.59
CA THR A 119 12.11 5.90 -9.01
C THR A 119 12.84 4.80 -9.79
N ALA A 120 13.53 5.09 -10.91
CA ALA A 120 14.05 4.05 -11.80
C ALA A 120 15.07 3.12 -11.14
N HIS A 121 15.90 3.64 -10.24
CA HIS A 121 16.87 2.82 -9.49
C HIS A 121 16.21 2.06 -8.33
N LEU A 122 15.20 2.66 -7.69
CA LEU A 122 14.39 1.99 -6.68
C LEU A 122 13.64 0.80 -7.27
N LEU A 123 13.01 0.97 -8.43
CA LEU A 123 12.30 -0.10 -9.15
C LEU A 123 13.23 -1.29 -9.44
N LYS A 124 14.45 -1.02 -9.93
CA LYS A 124 15.45 -2.08 -10.16
C LYS A 124 15.82 -2.84 -8.88
N ALA A 125 15.90 -2.14 -7.74
CA ALA A 125 16.18 -2.77 -6.46
C ALA A 125 14.98 -3.60 -5.96
N LEU A 126 13.75 -3.12 -6.15
CA LEU A 126 12.53 -3.86 -5.79
C LEU A 126 12.35 -5.14 -6.61
N LEU A 127 12.74 -5.13 -7.89
CA LEU A 127 12.64 -6.32 -8.77
C LEU A 127 13.52 -7.49 -8.32
N VAL A 128 14.59 -7.24 -7.56
CA VAL A 128 15.45 -8.29 -6.98
C VAL A 128 15.12 -8.60 -5.52
N TRP A 129 14.19 -7.85 -4.92
CA TRP A 129 13.80 -8.01 -3.52
C TRP A 129 12.69 -9.08 -3.39
N PRO A 130 12.58 -9.79 -2.25
CA PRO A 130 11.53 -10.80 -2.09
C PRO A 130 10.13 -10.19 -2.23
N LEU A 131 9.27 -10.82 -3.05
CA LEU A 131 7.94 -10.29 -3.40
C LEU A 131 7.06 -9.98 -2.19
N VAL A 132 7.15 -10.81 -1.16
CA VAL A 132 6.40 -10.61 0.10
C VAL A 132 6.83 -9.31 0.77
N GLU A 133 8.13 -9.00 0.78
CA GLU A 133 8.66 -7.76 1.36
C GLU A 133 8.27 -6.53 0.52
N VAL A 134 8.26 -6.67 -0.82
CA VAL A 134 7.75 -5.63 -1.73
C VAL A 134 6.28 -5.34 -1.40
N ASN A 135 5.45 -6.38 -1.27
CA ASN A 135 4.04 -6.22 -0.92
C ASN A 135 3.87 -5.50 0.44
N LEU A 136 4.62 -5.90 1.47
CA LEU A 136 4.57 -5.26 2.78
C LEU A 136 4.99 -3.79 2.74
N LEU A 137 6.06 -3.46 2.01
CA LEU A 137 6.52 -2.08 1.84
C LEU A 137 5.49 -1.21 1.12
N LEU A 138 4.87 -1.73 0.05
CA LEU A 138 3.83 -1.02 -0.69
C LEU A 138 2.55 -0.87 0.15
N SER A 139 2.19 -1.89 0.91
CA SER A 139 1.06 -1.82 1.85
C SER A 139 1.30 -0.74 2.91
N GLU A 140 2.53 -0.62 3.43
CA GLU A 140 2.92 0.43 4.38
C GLU A 140 2.92 1.83 3.72
N LEU A 141 3.40 1.95 2.48
CA LEU A 141 3.32 3.16 1.68
C LEU A 141 1.86 3.62 1.52
N LEU A 142 0.99 2.74 1.01
CA LEU A 142 -0.42 3.03 0.80
C LEU A 142 -1.13 3.39 2.11
N ARG A 143 -0.82 2.69 3.20
CA ARG A 143 -1.38 3.00 4.53
C ARG A 143 -1.08 4.45 4.96
N CYS A 144 0.10 4.97 4.65
CA CYS A 144 0.48 6.35 4.98
C CYS A 144 -0.30 7.41 4.17
N PHE A 145 -0.82 7.04 3.00
CA PHE A 145 -1.49 7.96 2.09
C PHE A 145 -3.00 7.78 2.02
N ASP A 146 -3.51 6.63 2.46
CA ASP A 146 -4.92 6.33 2.49
C ASP A 146 -5.64 7.25 3.50
N PRO A 147 -6.53 8.15 3.01
CA PRO A 147 -7.27 9.08 3.86
C PRO A 147 -8.05 8.40 4.98
N GLN A 148 -8.45 7.14 4.77
CA GLN A 148 -9.24 6.41 5.74
C GLN A 148 -8.39 5.76 6.82
N ARG A 149 -7.26 5.18 6.45
CA ARG A 149 -6.40 4.45 7.38
C ARG A 149 -5.70 5.40 8.34
N THR A 150 -5.44 6.63 7.90
CA THR A 150 -4.80 7.70 8.69
C THR A 150 -5.73 8.34 9.74
N SER A 151 -7.04 8.04 9.73
CA SER A 151 -8.03 8.72 10.58
C SER A 151 -8.16 8.19 12.02
N TYR A 152 -7.63 7.00 12.35
CA TYR A 152 -7.82 6.35 13.65
C TYR A 152 -6.55 6.35 14.54
N LEU A 153 -6.42 7.39 15.38
CA LEU A 153 -5.88 7.41 16.75
C LEU A 153 -4.92 6.28 17.19
N ALA A 154 -3.61 6.47 17.01
CA ALA A 154 -2.51 6.19 17.97
C ALA A 154 -1.11 6.36 17.35
N GLU A 155 -0.96 6.15 16.04
CA GLU A 155 0.35 6.15 15.33
C GLU A 155 0.72 7.50 14.67
N TYR A 156 0.00 8.58 15.01
CA TYR A 156 0.15 9.89 14.37
C TYR A 156 1.58 10.41 14.30
N THR A 157 2.43 10.12 15.29
CA THR A 157 3.82 10.63 15.27
C THR A 157 4.66 10.00 14.17
N LEU A 158 4.42 8.71 13.87
CA LEU A 158 5.23 7.94 12.93
C LEU A 158 4.84 8.29 11.49
N GLU A 159 3.55 8.23 11.19
CA GLU A 159 3.00 8.57 9.88
C GLU A 159 3.27 10.04 9.54
N HIS A 160 3.09 10.96 10.49
CA HIS A 160 3.38 12.38 10.26
C HIS A 160 4.85 12.61 9.87
N SER A 161 5.78 11.85 10.46
CA SER A 161 7.19 11.97 10.12
C SER A 161 7.48 11.50 8.68
N LEU A 162 6.87 10.40 8.23
CA LEU A 162 6.96 9.93 6.84
C LEU A 162 6.35 10.92 5.87
N ILE A 163 5.12 11.35 6.14
CA ILE A 163 4.36 12.29 5.32
C ILE A 163 5.10 13.63 5.22
N SER A 164 5.67 14.13 6.31
CA SER A 164 6.42 15.39 6.30
C SER A 164 7.67 15.30 5.42
N SER A 165 8.40 14.17 5.48
CA SER A 165 9.57 13.94 4.64
C SER A 165 9.18 13.76 3.17
N TYR A 166 8.11 13.02 2.88
CA TYR A 166 7.55 12.91 1.54
C TYR A 166 7.20 14.29 0.96
N ARG A 167 6.43 15.10 1.70
CA ARG A 167 6.03 16.45 1.28
C ARG A 167 7.22 17.38 1.03
N GLN A 168 8.29 17.26 1.80
CA GLN A 168 9.50 18.07 1.62
C GLN A 168 10.15 17.84 0.24
N HIS A 169 9.98 16.66 -0.35
CA HIS A 169 10.57 16.28 -1.62
C HIS A 169 9.59 16.30 -2.80
N LEU A 170 8.32 16.64 -2.56
CA LEU A 170 7.36 16.88 -3.64
C LEU A 170 7.83 18.06 -4.49
N SER A 171 7.75 17.91 -5.81
CA SER A 171 8.00 19.03 -6.71
C SER A 171 6.94 20.12 -6.49
N GLN A 172 7.38 21.38 -6.51
CA GLN A 172 6.47 22.54 -6.42
C GLN A 172 5.48 22.63 -7.58
N TRP A 173 5.73 21.87 -8.66
CA TRP A 173 4.91 21.78 -9.86
C TRP A 173 3.94 20.60 -9.82
N GLU A 174 3.90 19.85 -8.71
CA GLU A 174 2.91 18.79 -8.55
C GLU A 174 1.54 19.40 -8.29
N ASP A 175 0.60 19.08 -9.19
CA ASP A 175 -0.79 19.48 -9.04
C ASP A 175 -1.47 18.72 -7.89
N HIS A 176 -1.01 17.51 -7.57
CA HIS A 176 -1.56 16.70 -6.49
C HIS A 176 -0.49 15.88 -5.78
N SER A 177 -0.50 15.90 -4.43
CA SER A 177 0.51 15.23 -3.59
C SER A 177 0.63 13.71 -3.81
N LEU A 178 -0.49 13.06 -4.12
CA LEU A 178 -0.57 11.61 -4.35
C LEU A 178 -0.21 11.14 -5.76
N ALA A 179 -0.10 12.03 -6.74
CA ALA A 179 0.17 11.62 -8.12
C ALA A 179 1.48 10.80 -8.26
N PRO A 180 2.61 11.18 -7.61
CA PRO A 180 3.83 10.37 -7.64
C PRO A 180 3.68 8.96 -7.06
N VAL A 181 2.78 8.77 -6.09
CA VAL A 181 2.50 7.44 -5.53
C VAL A 181 1.80 6.57 -6.57
N ILE A 182 0.78 7.10 -7.25
CA ILE A 182 0.04 6.35 -8.27
C ILE A 182 0.94 6.00 -9.46
N ASP A 183 1.75 6.96 -9.93
CA ASP A 183 2.73 6.71 -11.00
C ASP A 183 3.71 5.60 -10.60
N PHE A 184 4.20 5.63 -9.36
CA PHE A 184 5.12 4.60 -8.86
C PHE A 184 4.47 3.21 -8.80
N LEU A 185 3.21 3.10 -8.38
CA LEU A 185 2.47 1.83 -8.42
C LEU A 185 2.28 1.31 -9.85
N GLN A 186 1.96 2.22 -10.79
CA GLN A 186 1.87 1.89 -12.21
C GLN A 186 3.23 1.39 -12.76
N ASP A 187 4.32 2.06 -12.41
CA ASP A 187 5.67 1.66 -12.82
C ASP A 187 6.03 0.26 -12.30
N ILE A 188 5.69 -0.07 -11.06
CA ILE A 188 5.89 -1.42 -10.49
C ILE A 188 5.05 -2.45 -11.24
N GLY A 189 3.76 -2.15 -11.45
CA GLY A 189 2.83 -3.03 -12.16
C GLY A 189 3.32 -3.37 -13.57
N THR A 190 3.87 -2.38 -14.27
CA THR A 190 4.39 -2.53 -15.64
C THR A 190 5.79 -3.13 -15.73
N SER A 191 6.57 -3.11 -14.63
CA SER A 191 7.97 -3.57 -14.64
C SER A 191 8.15 -5.09 -14.57
N SER A 192 7.13 -5.85 -14.15
CA SER A 192 7.22 -7.33 -14.06
C SER A 192 5.88 -8.01 -14.26
N GLU A 193 5.90 -9.28 -14.69
CA GLU A 193 4.68 -10.09 -14.89
C GLU A 193 3.86 -10.25 -13.59
N GLN A 194 4.55 -10.35 -12.46
CA GLN A 194 3.95 -10.46 -11.13
C GLN A 194 3.65 -9.08 -10.51
N GLY A 195 4.07 -7.99 -11.14
CA GLY A 195 3.95 -6.63 -10.62
C GLY A 195 2.50 -6.28 -10.31
N TRP A 196 1.58 -6.56 -11.25
CA TRP A 196 0.16 -6.30 -11.05
C TRP A 196 -0.48 -7.15 -9.96
N SER A 197 -0.03 -8.39 -9.75
CA SER A 197 -0.48 -9.20 -8.61
C SER A 197 -0.10 -8.50 -7.31
N ILE A 198 1.17 -8.10 -7.16
CA ILE A 198 1.66 -7.41 -5.96
C ILE A 198 0.89 -6.10 -5.72
N ILE A 199 0.64 -5.33 -6.78
CA ILE A 199 -0.10 -4.07 -6.71
C ILE A 199 -1.55 -4.29 -6.26
N CYS A 200 -2.21 -5.35 -6.72
CA CYS A 200 -3.55 -5.70 -6.24
C CYS A 200 -3.50 -6.19 -4.79
N ASP A 201 -2.56 -7.10 -4.48
CA ASP A 201 -2.41 -7.73 -3.17
C ASP A 201 -2.03 -6.73 -2.05
N CYS A 202 -1.38 -5.61 -2.38
CA CYS A 202 -1.04 -4.57 -1.41
C CYS A 202 -2.21 -3.61 -1.10
N GLY A 203 -3.37 -3.80 -1.74
CA GLY A 203 -4.57 -2.98 -1.54
C GLY A 203 -4.59 -1.70 -2.36
N SER A 204 -3.89 -1.65 -3.51
CA SER A 204 -3.91 -0.45 -4.37
C SER A 204 -5.30 -0.17 -4.95
N LEU A 205 -6.10 -1.21 -5.18
CA LEU A 205 -7.46 -1.04 -5.72
C LEU A 205 -8.37 -0.38 -4.68
N ASP A 206 -8.31 -0.83 -3.43
CA ASP A 206 -9.02 -0.23 -2.31
C ASP A 206 -8.58 1.23 -2.14
N PHE A 207 -7.26 1.48 -2.13
CA PHE A 207 -6.73 2.82 -2.04
C PHE A 207 -7.23 3.75 -3.15
N LEU A 208 -7.20 3.30 -4.40
CA LEU A 208 -7.71 4.10 -5.52
C LEU A 208 -9.22 4.35 -5.38
N LEU A 209 -10.00 3.32 -5.04
CA LEU A 209 -11.43 3.48 -4.75
C LEU A 209 -11.63 4.57 -3.68
N HIS A 210 -10.84 4.54 -2.60
CA HIS A 210 -10.88 5.55 -1.55
C HIS A 210 -10.63 6.97 -2.08
N LEU A 211 -9.68 7.14 -3.02
CA LEU A 211 -9.44 8.41 -3.69
C LEU A 211 -10.64 8.86 -4.53
N TYR A 212 -11.25 7.97 -5.31
CA TYR A 212 -12.46 8.30 -6.09
C TYR A 212 -13.62 8.72 -5.19
N VAL A 213 -13.84 7.99 -4.11
CA VAL A 213 -14.94 8.24 -3.18
C VAL A 213 -14.74 9.55 -2.40
N SER A 214 -13.49 9.87 -2.05
CA SER A 214 -13.11 11.15 -1.42
C SER A 214 -13.00 12.33 -2.42
N ASP A 215 -13.45 12.13 -3.66
CA ASP A 215 -13.41 13.12 -4.75
C ASP A 215 -12.02 13.73 -4.95
N PHE A 216 -10.99 12.89 -4.81
CA PHE A 216 -9.58 13.24 -4.98
C PHE A 216 -9.15 14.41 -4.09
N THR A 217 -9.69 14.47 -2.87
CA THR A 217 -9.33 15.52 -1.91
C THR A 217 -7.90 15.35 -1.43
N ASP A 218 -7.07 16.38 -1.65
CA ASP A 218 -5.71 16.40 -1.16
C ASP A 218 -5.67 16.77 0.33
N HIS A 219 -5.63 15.78 1.21
CA HIS A 219 -5.47 15.99 2.65
C HIS A 219 -4.06 16.49 3.03
N PHE A 220 -3.12 16.48 2.08
CA PHE A 220 -1.73 16.81 2.34
C PHE A 220 -1.40 18.27 2.09
N THR A 221 -2.18 18.94 1.24
CA THR A 221 -1.99 20.35 0.92
C THR A 221 -3.13 21.17 1.49
N ALA A 222 -2.81 22.17 2.31
CA ALA A 222 -3.80 23.14 2.81
C ALA A 222 -4.39 24.02 1.68
N ARG A 223 -3.91 23.87 0.44
CA ARG A 223 -4.37 24.57 -0.75
C ARG A 223 -5.24 23.62 -1.57
N THR A 224 -6.51 23.51 -1.23
CA THR A 224 -7.51 22.92 -2.12
C THR A 224 -7.75 23.86 -3.29
N GLN A 225 -6.88 23.82 -4.30
CA GLN A 225 -7.21 24.47 -5.58
C GLN A 225 -8.16 23.56 -6.35
N PRO A 226 -9.27 24.10 -6.91
CA PRO A 226 -10.29 23.31 -7.60
C PRO A 226 -9.76 22.56 -8.84
N PHE A 227 -8.61 22.95 -9.39
CA PHE A 227 -8.01 22.31 -10.56
C PHE A 227 -7.25 21.00 -10.22
N ASN A 228 -6.88 20.78 -8.97
CA ASN A 228 -6.05 19.64 -8.54
C ASN A 228 -6.77 18.29 -8.68
N LYS A 229 -8.11 18.28 -8.67
CA LYS A 229 -8.91 17.06 -8.88
C LYS A 229 -8.66 16.44 -10.25
N SER A 230 -8.44 17.29 -11.26
CA SER A 230 -8.33 16.85 -12.64
C SER A 230 -7.04 16.06 -12.93
N SER A 231 -5.93 16.45 -12.31
CA SER A 231 -4.63 15.78 -12.51
C SER A 231 -4.58 14.42 -11.83
N LEU A 232 -4.96 14.31 -10.55
CA LEU A 232 -4.96 13.01 -9.86
C LEU A 232 -5.96 12.05 -10.48
N SER A 233 -7.15 12.53 -10.86
CA SER A 233 -8.11 11.71 -11.59
C SER A 233 -7.50 11.18 -12.89
N ALA A 234 -6.83 12.03 -13.68
CA ALA A 234 -6.15 11.60 -14.90
C ALA A 234 -5.06 10.54 -14.62
N THR A 235 -4.27 10.69 -13.55
CA THR A 235 -3.27 9.70 -13.14
C THR A 235 -3.91 8.37 -12.73
N CYS A 236 -4.99 8.40 -11.95
CA CYS A 236 -5.73 7.18 -11.59
C CYS A 236 -6.33 6.49 -12.82
N ASN A 237 -6.85 7.27 -13.78
CA ASN A 237 -7.36 6.71 -15.03
C ASN A 237 -6.24 6.09 -15.88
N SER A 238 -5.06 6.73 -15.94
CA SER A 238 -3.87 6.16 -16.60
C SER A 238 -3.49 4.82 -15.98
N PHE A 239 -3.46 4.73 -14.64
CA PHE A 239 -3.21 3.49 -13.92
C PHE A 239 -4.22 2.40 -14.33
N LEU A 240 -5.51 2.71 -14.32
CA LEU A 240 -6.56 1.75 -14.64
C LEU A 240 -6.51 1.32 -16.12
N VAL A 241 -6.22 2.25 -17.04
CA VAL A 241 -5.98 1.91 -18.45
C VAL A 241 -4.77 0.98 -18.60
N ALA A 242 -3.70 1.19 -17.84
CA ALA A 242 -2.52 0.32 -17.85
C ALA A 242 -2.85 -1.10 -17.34
N VAL A 243 -3.69 -1.22 -16.31
CA VAL A 243 -4.22 -2.51 -15.83
C VAL A 243 -5.03 -3.19 -16.94
N LEU A 244 -5.98 -2.48 -17.57
CA LEU A 244 -6.83 -3.05 -18.62
C LEU A 244 -6.07 -3.44 -19.89
N ALA A 245 -4.99 -2.72 -20.21
CA ALA A 245 -4.13 -3.03 -21.35
C ALA A 245 -3.33 -4.33 -21.16
N ASN A 246 -3.21 -4.83 -19.93
CA ASN A 246 -2.54 -6.08 -19.61
C ASN A 246 -3.56 -7.17 -19.28
N SER A 247 -3.60 -8.25 -20.06
CA SER A 247 -4.62 -9.30 -19.90
C SER A 247 -4.55 -10.02 -18.56
N SER A 248 -3.36 -10.28 -18.00
CA SER A 248 -3.23 -10.93 -16.69
C SER A 248 -3.59 -9.97 -15.56
N ALA A 249 -3.23 -8.69 -15.68
CA ALA A 249 -3.64 -7.67 -14.71
C ALA A 249 -5.16 -7.47 -14.72
N CYS A 250 -5.77 -7.47 -15.90
CA CYS A 250 -7.21 -7.34 -16.09
C CYS A 250 -7.97 -8.51 -15.44
N THR A 251 -7.50 -9.75 -15.60
CA THR A 251 -8.15 -10.90 -14.93
C THR A 251 -8.02 -10.83 -13.41
N ILE A 252 -6.85 -10.45 -12.88
CA ILE A 252 -6.65 -10.22 -11.45
C ILE A 252 -7.61 -9.14 -10.94
N PHE A 253 -7.67 -8.00 -11.63
CA PHE A 253 -8.57 -6.88 -11.31
C PHE A 253 -10.04 -7.34 -11.30
N GLN A 254 -10.49 -8.05 -12.34
CA GLN A 254 -11.86 -8.54 -12.44
C GLN A 254 -12.21 -9.53 -11.31
N SER A 255 -11.24 -10.36 -10.90
CA SER A 255 -11.43 -11.29 -9.79
C SER A 255 -11.42 -10.64 -8.40
N HIS A 256 -11.01 -9.37 -8.30
CA HIS A 256 -10.94 -8.69 -7.02
C HIS A 256 -12.35 -8.41 -6.46
N PRO A 257 -12.62 -8.61 -5.15
CA PRO A 257 -13.96 -8.46 -4.60
C PRO A 257 -14.61 -7.09 -4.84
N ILE A 258 -13.79 -6.03 -4.87
CA ILE A 258 -14.27 -4.66 -5.06
C ILE A 258 -14.42 -4.27 -6.53
N SER A 259 -14.08 -5.13 -7.49
CA SER A 259 -14.11 -4.84 -8.94
C SER A 259 -15.49 -4.37 -9.40
N ASP A 260 -16.55 -4.96 -8.83
CA ASP A 260 -17.95 -4.60 -9.10
C ASP A 260 -18.37 -3.24 -8.52
N LEU A 261 -17.65 -2.76 -7.49
CA LEU A 261 -17.94 -1.48 -6.82
C LEU A 261 -17.45 -0.28 -7.62
N TRP A 262 -16.54 -0.47 -8.56
CA TRP A 262 -16.05 0.60 -9.42
C TRP A 262 -17.20 1.20 -10.24
N SER A 263 -17.24 2.54 -10.25
CA SER A 263 -18.19 3.31 -11.04
C SER A 263 -18.17 2.91 -12.52
N LEU A 264 -19.29 3.04 -13.23
CA LEU A 264 -19.32 2.96 -14.71
C LEU A 264 -18.58 4.18 -15.27
N TRP A 265 -17.26 4.19 -15.15
CA TRP A 265 -16.47 5.11 -15.93
C TRP A 265 -16.57 4.66 -17.37
N PRO A 266 -17.10 5.49 -18.30
CA PRO A 266 -17.28 5.09 -19.70
C PRO A 266 -15.97 4.62 -20.35
N MET A 267 -14.82 5.08 -19.84
CA MET A 267 -13.48 4.67 -20.29
C MET A 267 -13.03 3.32 -19.73
N LEU A 268 -13.62 2.85 -18.62
CA LEU A 268 -13.33 1.59 -17.96
C LEU A 268 -14.49 0.62 -18.14
N ALA A 269 -15.21 0.72 -19.27
CA ALA A 269 -16.26 -0.22 -19.63
C ALA A 269 -15.65 -1.62 -19.80
N LEU A 270 -15.41 -2.28 -18.66
CA LEU A 270 -15.18 -3.70 -18.55
C LEU A 270 -16.36 -4.32 -19.29
N GLU A 271 -16.07 -5.08 -20.33
CA GLU A 271 -17.07 -5.80 -21.13
C GLU A 271 -17.86 -6.73 -20.19
N SER A 272 -18.92 -6.23 -19.57
CA SER A 272 -19.61 -6.92 -18.51
C SER A 272 -21.08 -6.57 -18.56
N ASN A 273 -21.84 -7.58 -18.98
CA ASN A 273 -23.20 -7.96 -18.61
C ASN A 273 -24.27 -6.84 -18.48
N SER A 274 -25.49 -7.12 -18.95
CA SER A 274 -26.63 -6.19 -18.86
C SER A 274 -26.73 -5.49 -17.49
N ASP A 275 -27.01 -4.19 -17.46
CA ASP A 275 -27.03 -3.33 -16.26
C ASP A 275 -27.71 -3.97 -15.03
N LEU A 276 -28.77 -4.77 -15.24
CA LEU A 276 -29.50 -5.51 -14.21
C LEU A 276 -28.64 -6.51 -13.42
N THR A 277 -27.75 -7.24 -14.10
CA THR A 277 -26.87 -8.23 -13.45
C THR A 277 -25.84 -7.54 -12.55
N ARG A 278 -25.39 -6.35 -12.94
CA ARG A 278 -24.40 -5.58 -12.20
C ARG A 278 -24.93 -5.07 -10.87
N CYS A 279 -26.12 -4.47 -10.84
CA CYS A 279 -26.71 -4.02 -9.56
C CYS A 279 -26.92 -5.18 -8.59
N SER A 280 -27.29 -6.36 -9.10
CA SER A 280 -27.40 -7.56 -8.26
C SER A 280 -26.04 -8.00 -7.71
N GLN A 281 -24.98 -7.96 -8.53
CA GLN A 281 -23.61 -8.28 -8.11
C GLN A 281 -23.10 -7.28 -7.08
N ARG A 282 -23.26 -5.98 -7.32
CA ARG A 282 -22.89 -4.91 -6.37
C ARG A 282 -23.54 -5.10 -5.01
N ARG A 283 -24.85 -5.35 -4.97
CA ARG A 283 -25.55 -5.67 -3.71
C ARG A 283 -24.97 -6.89 -3.01
N GLN A 284 -24.65 -7.94 -3.77
CA GLN A 284 -24.04 -9.14 -3.22
C GLN A 284 -22.66 -8.84 -2.63
N VAL A 285 -21.82 -8.07 -3.35
CA VAL A 285 -20.51 -7.64 -2.87
C VAL A 285 -20.65 -6.82 -1.59
N TRP A 286 -21.51 -5.81 -1.58
CA TRP A 286 -21.80 -5.01 -0.39
C TRP A 286 -22.27 -5.85 0.80
N ALA A 287 -23.07 -6.89 0.56
CA ALA A 287 -23.51 -7.81 1.61
C ALA A 287 -22.40 -8.73 2.13
N THR A 288 -21.33 -8.95 1.36
CA THR A 288 -20.16 -9.75 1.76
C THR A 288 -19.04 -8.95 2.41
N LEU A 289 -19.00 -7.64 2.17
CA LEU A 289 -18.03 -6.76 2.81
C LEU A 289 -18.30 -6.64 4.32
N GLU A 290 -17.25 -6.38 5.10
CA GLU A 290 -17.44 -6.18 6.53
C GLU A 290 -18.23 -4.88 6.79
N SER A 291 -18.83 -4.78 7.97
CA SER A 291 -19.61 -3.60 8.34
C SER A 291 -18.80 -2.30 8.27
N ARG A 292 -17.47 -2.39 8.29
CA ARG A 292 -16.56 -1.25 8.28
C ARG A 292 -16.51 -0.58 6.92
N GLU A 293 -16.36 -1.35 5.84
CA GLU A 293 -16.32 -0.85 4.46
C GLU A 293 -17.65 -0.21 4.08
N PHE A 294 -18.75 -0.82 4.53
CA PHE A 294 -20.11 -0.29 4.36
C PHE A 294 -20.32 1.04 5.08
N GLN A 295 -20.01 1.09 6.39
CA GLN A 295 -20.10 2.32 7.18
C GLN A 295 -19.24 3.43 6.59
N TRP A 296 -18.07 3.06 6.07
CA TRP A 296 -17.19 4.01 5.43
C TRP A 296 -17.79 4.58 4.15
N ARG A 297 -18.33 3.74 3.24
CA ARG A 297 -18.95 4.23 2.01
C ARG A 297 -20.10 5.18 2.31
N ILE A 298 -20.93 4.87 3.30
CA ILE A 298 -22.00 5.77 3.76
C ILE A 298 -21.43 7.09 4.28
N SER A 299 -20.41 7.03 5.13
CA SER A 299 -19.78 8.23 5.70
C SER A 299 -19.21 9.13 4.60
N SER A 300 -18.57 8.54 3.59
CA SER A 300 -18.06 9.35 2.48
C SER A 300 -19.15 9.88 1.56
N ILE A 301 -20.21 9.11 1.29
CA ILE A 301 -21.37 9.65 0.57
C ILE A 301 -21.93 10.85 1.34
N PHE A 302 -22.04 10.73 2.67
CA PHE A 302 -22.52 11.80 3.52
C PHE A 302 -21.59 13.01 3.49
N ASP A 303 -20.28 12.83 3.67
CA ASP A 303 -19.31 13.92 3.62
C ASP A 303 -19.33 14.63 2.27
N THR A 304 -19.34 13.89 1.16
CA THR A 304 -19.45 14.47 -0.19
C THR A 304 -20.76 15.23 -0.35
N LEU A 305 -21.90 14.67 0.06
CA LEU A 305 -23.19 15.34 -0.07
C LEU A 305 -23.33 16.55 0.86
N VAL A 306 -22.84 16.47 2.10
CA VAL A 306 -23.05 17.48 3.15
C VAL A 306 -22.05 18.62 3.06
N LEU A 307 -20.77 18.33 2.83
CA LEU A 307 -19.75 19.38 2.68
C LEU A 307 -19.99 20.21 1.42
N GLU A 308 -20.50 19.62 0.34
CA GLU A 308 -20.88 20.38 -0.84
C GLU A 308 -22.18 21.17 -0.66
N TRP A 309 -23.11 20.66 0.16
CA TRP A 309 -24.41 21.28 0.41
C TRP A 309 -24.30 22.62 1.14
N ASP A 310 -23.38 22.74 2.10
CA ASP A 310 -23.25 23.92 2.96
C ASP A 310 -22.64 25.15 2.22
N SER A 311 -22.15 24.96 0.99
CA SER A 311 -21.53 26.02 0.18
C SER A 311 -22.50 27.11 -0.36
N GLY A 312 -23.76 27.15 0.09
CA GLY A 312 -24.74 28.21 -0.22
C GLY A 312 -25.17 28.34 -1.70
N SER A 313 -24.56 27.59 -2.61
CA SER A 313 -24.80 27.61 -4.06
C SER A 313 -25.60 26.41 -4.59
N SER A 314 -26.15 25.60 -3.67
CA SER A 314 -26.31 24.15 -3.82
C SER A 314 -27.38 23.67 -4.84
N MET A 315 -28.58 24.26 -4.92
CA MET A 315 -29.66 23.66 -5.75
C MET A 315 -29.43 23.72 -7.28
N ARG A 316 -28.74 24.74 -7.81
CA ARG A 316 -28.43 24.81 -9.25
C ARG A 316 -27.21 23.97 -9.61
N LYS A 317 -26.23 23.88 -8.71
CA LYS A 317 -25.07 22.98 -8.91
C LYS A 317 -25.53 21.54 -8.93
N LEU A 318 -26.32 21.08 -7.95
CA LEU A 318 -26.78 19.70 -7.85
C LEU A 318 -27.46 19.17 -9.13
N ARG A 319 -28.21 20.01 -9.87
CA ARG A 319 -28.79 19.62 -11.18
C ARG A 319 -27.77 19.45 -12.30
N VAL A 320 -26.66 20.19 -12.26
CA VAL A 320 -25.54 20.04 -13.18
C VAL A 320 -24.69 18.84 -12.77
N THR A 321 -24.46 18.64 -11.47
CA THR A 321 -23.67 17.54 -10.91
C THR A 321 -24.36 16.17 -11.02
N LEU A 322 -25.70 16.09 -11.01
CA LEU A 322 -26.41 14.82 -11.30
C LEU A 322 -26.19 14.27 -12.71
N LYS A 323 -25.56 15.04 -13.61
CA LYS A 323 -25.07 14.53 -14.91
C LYS A 323 -23.69 13.88 -14.81
N GLU A 324 -22.99 14.05 -13.70
CA GLU A 324 -21.71 13.40 -13.46
C GLU A 324 -21.96 11.95 -13.03
N PRO A 325 -21.40 10.96 -13.75
CA PRO A 325 -21.58 9.54 -13.45
C PRO A 325 -21.22 9.15 -12.00
N SER A 326 -20.28 9.86 -11.38
CA SER A 326 -19.83 9.63 -10.00
C SER A 326 -20.96 9.80 -8.97
N LEU A 327 -21.81 10.81 -9.10
CA LEU A 327 -22.93 11.04 -8.18
C LEU A 327 -24.08 10.07 -8.40
N PHE A 328 -24.26 9.59 -9.63
CA PHE A 328 -25.22 8.53 -9.91
C PHE A 328 -24.84 7.25 -9.15
N ASP A 329 -23.58 6.85 -9.16
CA ASP A 329 -23.12 5.68 -8.41
C ASP A 329 -23.26 5.86 -6.88
N LEU A 330 -23.08 7.07 -6.33
CA LEU A 330 -23.34 7.37 -4.92
C LEU A 330 -24.83 7.17 -4.57
N LEU A 331 -25.73 7.63 -5.44
CA LEU A 331 -27.18 7.44 -5.24
C LEU A 331 -27.60 5.98 -5.39
N VAL A 332 -27.00 5.26 -6.35
CA VAL A 332 -27.21 3.82 -6.51
C VAL A 332 -26.77 3.09 -5.26
N ASP A 333 -25.60 3.40 -4.70
CA ASP A 333 -25.12 2.79 -3.46
C ASP A 333 -26.08 3.08 -2.29
N LEU A 334 -26.56 4.32 -2.12
CA LEU A 334 -27.55 4.63 -1.07
C LEU A 334 -28.86 3.86 -1.24
N LEU A 335 -29.33 3.71 -2.49
CA LEU A 335 -30.52 2.93 -2.79
C LEU A 335 -30.30 1.45 -2.49
N GLU A 336 -29.14 0.89 -2.89
CA GLU A 336 -28.75 -0.48 -2.61
C GLU A 336 -28.61 -0.75 -1.10
N PHE A 337 -28.15 0.23 -0.33
CA PHE A 337 -28.05 0.15 1.13
C PHE A 337 -29.41 0.20 1.84
N SER A 338 -30.42 0.80 1.20
CA SER A 338 -31.74 0.97 1.80
C SER A 338 -32.65 -0.26 1.72
N GLY A 339 -32.28 -1.27 0.91
CA GLY A 339 -33.03 -2.52 0.73
C GLY A 339 -33.97 -2.52 -0.46
#